data_AF-A0A7V4H2P6-F1
#
_entry.id   AF-A0A7V4H2P6-F1
#
_cell.length_a   1.000
_cell.length_b   1.000
_cell.length_c   1.000
_cell.angle_alpha   90.00
_cell.angle_beta   90.00
_cell.angle_gamma   90.00
#
_symmetry.space_group_name_H-M   'P 1'
#
loop_
_entity.id
_entity.type
_entity.pdbx_description
1 polymer ?
#
loop_
_entity_poly.entity_id
_entity_poly.type
_entity_poly.pdbx_seq_one_letter_code
_entity_poly.pdbx_strand_id
1 'polypeptide(L)'
;MQYQRPDDEPNWEKYLAYYLGQVEELCTKYGPIHGLWFDGVQRTERQWRGRYVYKLIKRWQPQAVVNDRALYGDFFTPERALAVHAAAAGYMVEACQSVAQAAWGYRSDTALYSTPELLHSMLRMNAAGGNYLLNLGPRADGSLPETWLTRMREMGEWLRVHGEAVYGTAGCPLQEESPERLYTRRGNTLYLHLLTWPATDRLELTRLRRAPRAARLLGTEQPLEVRHQGGRIVIAGLPASPPSALANVIALDCSAGPVFRPLPPAPTPSANAWNCSFIVTRKSRPAPVASTPRSNRTLPSPSISTPSPGTNVRTSWRTTGCSSSCMATTCPTN
;
A
#
# COMPACT_ATOMS: atom_id res chain seq x y z
N MET A 1 -15.75 -21.19 0.45
CA MET A 1 -16.64 -22.07 1.22
C MET A 1 -16.96 -21.39 2.54
N GLN A 2 -18.19 -20.91 2.74
CA GLN A 2 -18.66 -20.63 4.10
C GLN A 2 -19.14 -21.98 4.66
N TYR A 3 -18.42 -22.50 5.65
CA TYR A 3 -18.85 -23.70 6.37
C TYR A 3 -20.05 -23.31 7.25
N GLN A 4 -21.26 -23.60 6.77
CA GLN A 4 -22.48 -23.42 7.56
C GLN A 4 -22.69 -24.67 8.41
N ARG A 5 -22.56 -24.52 9.74
CA ARG A 5 -22.98 -25.54 10.69
C ARG A 5 -24.51 -25.45 10.81
N PRO A 6 -25.26 -26.53 10.55
CA PRO A 6 -26.72 -26.48 10.49
C PRO A 6 -27.42 -25.97 11.76
N ASP A 7 -26.78 -26.12 12.92
CA ASP A 7 -27.38 -25.82 14.24
C ASP A 7 -26.75 -24.59 14.94
N ASP A 8 -25.93 -23.81 14.25
CA ASP A 8 -25.20 -22.69 14.85
C ASP A 8 -25.95 -21.38 14.58
N GLU A 9 -26.50 -20.76 15.63
CA GLU A 9 -27.10 -19.42 15.55
C GLU A 9 -26.03 -18.36 15.83
N PRO A 10 -25.59 -17.57 14.84
CA PRO A 10 -24.50 -16.62 15.02
C PRO A 10 -24.89 -15.51 16.01
N ASN A 11 -24.23 -15.48 17.18
CA ASN A 11 -24.42 -14.42 18.16
C ASN A 11 -23.29 -13.39 18.08
N TRP A 12 -23.58 -12.26 17.43
CA TRP A 12 -22.60 -11.19 17.22
C TRP A 12 -22.12 -10.54 18.51
N GLU A 13 -23.02 -10.26 19.46
CA GLU A 13 -22.66 -9.59 20.71
C GLU A 13 -21.77 -10.49 21.59
N LYS A 14 -22.01 -11.80 21.61
CA LYS A 14 -21.14 -12.75 22.30
C LYS A 14 -19.75 -12.81 21.68
N TYR A 15 -19.67 -12.83 20.35
CA TYR A 15 -18.39 -12.74 19.64
C TYR A 15 -17.67 -11.42 19.92
N LEU A 16 -18.40 -10.31 19.93
CA LEU A 16 -17.84 -8.99 20.17
C LEU A 16 -17.30 -8.85 21.58
N ALA A 17 -17.99 -9.39 22.59
CA ALA A 17 -17.48 -9.46 23.96
C ALA A 17 -16.20 -10.30 24.05
N TYR A 18 -16.16 -11.45 23.38
CA TYR A 18 -14.96 -12.28 23.28
C TYR A 18 -13.79 -11.54 22.60
N TYR A 19 -14.03 -10.94 21.43
CA TYR A 19 -13.06 -10.15 20.67
C TYR A 19 -12.47 -9.00 21.51
N LEU A 20 -13.32 -8.21 22.17
CA LEU A 20 -12.87 -7.11 23.02
C LEU A 20 -12.07 -7.61 24.23
N GLY A 21 -12.50 -8.72 24.83
CA GLY A 21 -11.76 -9.39 25.90
C GLY A 21 -10.36 -9.85 25.47
N GLN A 22 -10.23 -10.38 24.25
CA GLN A 22 -8.92 -10.76 23.70
C GLN A 22 -8.02 -9.55 23.41
N VAL A 23 -8.58 -8.44 22.90
CA VAL A 23 -7.81 -7.20 22.71
C VAL A 23 -7.26 -6.68 24.05
N GLU A 24 -8.10 -6.68 25.10
CA GLU A 24 -7.68 -6.28 26.44
C GLU A 24 -6.64 -7.24 27.03
N GLU A 25 -6.82 -8.55 26.86
CA GLU A 25 -5.86 -9.55 27.28
C GLU A 25 -4.48 -9.33 26.66
N LEU A 26 -4.43 -9.12 25.33
CA LEU A 26 -3.18 -8.80 24.63
C LEU A 26 -2.54 -7.52 25.21
N CYS A 27 -3.33 -6.46 25.38
CA CYS A 27 -2.85 -5.18 25.88
C CYS A 27 -2.41 -5.20 27.35
N THR A 28 -2.75 -6.21 28.15
CA THR A 28 -2.47 -6.24 29.59
C THR A 28 -1.51 -7.34 30.01
N LYS A 29 -1.41 -8.45 29.24
CA LYS A 29 -0.62 -9.63 29.65
C LYS A 29 0.70 -9.82 28.90
N TYR A 30 0.98 -9.05 27.85
CA TYR A 30 2.15 -9.26 26.98
C TYR A 30 3.20 -8.13 27.07
N GLY A 31 3.19 -7.36 28.16
CA GLY A 31 4.12 -6.25 28.37
C GLY A 31 3.86 -5.06 27.42
N PRO A 32 4.87 -4.20 27.17
CA PRO A 32 4.73 -3.07 26.25
C PRO A 32 4.49 -3.54 24.81
N ILE A 33 3.37 -3.10 24.22
CA ILE A 33 3.04 -3.32 22.82
C ILE A 33 3.23 -2.00 22.05
N HIS A 34 3.89 -2.07 20.90
CA HIS A 34 4.14 -0.89 20.06
C HIS A 34 3.14 -0.73 18.91
N GLY A 35 2.42 -1.78 18.55
CA GLY A 35 1.31 -1.66 17.62
C GLY A 35 0.35 -2.83 17.64
N LEU A 36 -0.91 -2.57 17.28
CA LEU A 36 -1.92 -3.57 17.02
C LEU A 36 -2.39 -3.43 15.56
N TRP A 37 -2.22 -4.51 14.81
CA TRP A 37 -2.56 -4.59 13.40
C TRP A 37 -3.79 -5.49 13.23
N PHE A 38 -4.96 -4.87 13.13
CA PHE A 38 -6.21 -5.58 12.87
C PHE A 38 -6.29 -6.04 11.42
N ASP A 39 -7.03 -7.11 11.19
CA ASP A 39 -7.45 -7.49 9.85
C ASP A 39 -8.96 -7.73 9.82
N GLY A 40 -9.56 -7.56 8.64
CA GLY A 40 -10.96 -7.85 8.40
C GLY A 40 -11.89 -6.62 8.30
N VAL A 41 -11.87 -5.97 7.14
CA VAL A 41 -12.73 -4.80 6.80
C VAL A 41 -14.15 -5.17 6.33
N GLN A 42 -14.58 -6.41 6.52
CA GLN A 42 -15.88 -6.94 6.04
C GLN A 42 -17.12 -6.42 6.79
N ARG A 43 -16.95 -5.62 7.85
CA ARG A 43 -18.04 -5.01 8.61
C ARG A 43 -17.77 -3.53 8.83
N THR A 44 -18.83 -2.78 9.11
CA THR A 44 -18.76 -1.35 9.41
C THR A 44 -18.02 -1.06 10.71
N GLU A 45 -17.49 0.16 10.84
CA GLU A 45 -16.81 0.63 12.06
C GLU A 45 -17.69 0.42 13.29
N ARG A 46 -19.00 0.75 13.19
CA ARG A 46 -19.96 0.57 14.29
C ARG A 46 -20.09 -0.88 14.72
N GLN A 47 -20.09 -1.82 13.77
CA GLN A 47 -20.20 -3.25 14.08
C GLN A 47 -18.92 -3.77 14.74
N TRP A 48 -17.76 -3.34 14.26
CA TRP A 48 -16.47 -3.65 14.87
C TRP A 48 -16.19 -2.89 16.16
N ARG A 49 -16.95 -1.81 16.43
CA ARG A 49 -16.69 -0.82 17.48
C ARG A 49 -15.28 -0.22 17.38
N GLY A 50 -14.81 0.10 16.18
CA GLY A 50 -13.44 0.54 15.91
C GLY A 50 -12.94 1.66 16.82
N ARG A 51 -13.73 2.72 17.03
CA ARG A 51 -13.39 3.82 17.95
C ARG A 51 -13.30 3.39 19.41
N TYR A 52 -14.13 2.45 19.83
CA TYR A 52 -14.08 1.90 21.19
C TYR A 52 -12.82 1.04 21.38
N VAL A 53 -12.54 0.15 20.42
CA VAL A 53 -11.33 -0.68 20.40
C VAL A 53 -10.07 0.18 20.46
N TYR A 54 -10.01 1.22 19.64
CA TYR A 54 -8.90 2.17 19.64
C TYR A 54 -8.73 2.82 21.03
N LYS A 55 -9.80 3.31 21.66
CA LYS A 55 -9.74 3.88 23.02
C LYS A 55 -9.31 2.86 24.07
N LEU A 56 -9.78 1.62 23.97
CA LEU A 56 -9.38 0.52 24.86
C LEU A 56 -7.88 0.25 24.76
N ILE A 57 -7.34 0.19 23.54
CA ILE A 57 -5.91 0.02 23.30
C ILE A 57 -5.13 1.20 23.90
N LYS A 58 -5.50 2.45 23.58
CA LYS A 58 -4.79 3.64 24.07
C LYS A 58 -4.85 3.79 25.59
N ARG A 59 -5.87 3.24 26.26
CA ARG A 59 -5.96 3.20 27.73
C ARG A 59 -4.84 2.35 28.34
N TRP A 60 -4.57 1.17 27.76
CA TRP A 60 -3.62 0.20 28.30
C TRP A 60 -2.21 0.37 27.72
N GLN A 61 -2.13 0.79 26.45
CA GLN A 61 -0.91 0.90 25.65
C GLN A 61 -0.91 2.25 24.91
N PRO A 62 -0.75 3.39 25.62
CA PRO A 62 -0.88 4.73 25.03
C PRO A 62 0.11 5.02 23.89
N GLN A 63 1.25 4.34 23.88
CA GLN A 63 2.26 4.44 22.82
C GLN A 63 2.00 3.56 21.60
N ALA A 64 1.09 2.58 21.67
CA ALA A 64 0.87 1.63 20.59
C ALA A 64 0.21 2.32 19.39
N VAL A 65 0.72 2.10 18.18
CA VAL A 65 0.03 2.51 16.94
C VAL A 65 -1.01 1.48 16.51
N VAL A 66 -2.13 1.93 15.96
CA VAL A 66 -3.23 1.05 15.51
C VAL A 66 -3.47 1.27 14.03
N ASN A 67 -3.56 0.20 13.24
CA ASN A 67 -3.86 0.35 11.81
C ASN A 67 -5.34 0.70 11.55
N ASP A 68 -5.65 1.09 10.32
CA ASP A 68 -6.97 1.52 9.88
C ASP A 68 -8.01 0.39 9.68
N ARG A 69 -7.64 -0.88 9.85
CA ARG A 69 -8.48 -2.03 9.45
C ARG A 69 -9.62 -2.37 10.40
N ALA A 70 -9.63 -1.81 11.61
CA ALA A 70 -10.84 -1.73 12.44
C ALA A 70 -11.77 -0.56 12.00
N LEU A 71 -11.49 0.04 10.83
CA LEU A 71 -12.11 1.25 10.27
C LEU A 71 -11.95 2.50 11.14
N TYR A 72 -10.93 2.49 12.00
CA TYR A 72 -10.46 3.62 12.79
C TYR A 72 -9.04 3.34 13.31
N GLY A 73 -8.07 4.20 13.00
CA GLY A 73 -6.66 3.97 13.35
C GLY A 73 -5.74 5.15 13.04
N ASP A 74 -4.46 4.95 13.30
CA ASP A 74 -3.37 5.93 13.18
C ASP A 74 -2.71 5.95 11.78
N PHE A 75 -2.75 4.84 11.05
CA PHE A 75 -2.08 4.70 9.74
C PHE A 75 -2.81 3.76 8.78
N PHE A 76 -2.61 3.98 7.48
CA PHE A 76 -3.23 3.21 6.39
C PHE A 76 -2.39 1.99 5.98
N THR A 77 -3.06 0.93 5.53
CA THR A 77 -2.43 -0.37 5.26
C THR A 77 -2.70 -0.94 3.86
N PRO A 78 -2.15 -0.33 2.80
CA PRO A 78 -2.28 -0.86 1.45
C PRO A 78 -1.62 -2.24 1.35
N GLU A 79 -2.30 -3.16 0.69
CA GLU A 79 -1.93 -4.57 0.65
C GLU A 79 -1.50 -4.98 -0.76
N ARG A 80 -0.32 -5.60 -0.90
CA ARG A 80 0.28 -5.99 -2.19
C ARG A 80 0.44 -4.85 -3.21
N ALA A 81 0.28 -3.60 -2.77
CA ALA A 81 0.36 -2.41 -3.60
C ALA A 81 1.05 -1.29 -2.82
N LEU A 82 1.73 -0.40 -3.54
CA LEU A 82 2.41 0.74 -2.93
C LEU A 82 1.52 1.98 -3.05
N ALA A 83 1.00 2.48 -1.93
CA ALA A 83 0.25 3.74 -1.90
C ALA A 83 1.20 4.95 -1.82
N VAL A 84 2.18 5.02 -2.74
CA VAL A 84 3.24 6.05 -2.73
C VAL A 84 2.71 7.47 -2.77
N HIS A 85 1.58 7.71 -3.44
CA HIS A 85 0.95 9.03 -3.50
C HIS A 85 0.35 9.45 -2.15
N ALA A 86 -0.24 8.50 -1.40
CA ALA A 86 -0.77 8.79 -0.08
C ALA A 86 0.36 9.08 0.91
N ALA A 87 1.41 8.27 0.90
CA ALA A 87 2.60 8.52 1.71
C ALA A 87 3.24 9.88 1.38
N ALA A 88 3.41 10.18 0.08
CA ALA A 88 3.97 11.45 -0.39
C ALA A 88 3.11 12.67 -0.02
N ALA A 89 1.80 12.48 0.15
CA ALA A 89 0.87 13.51 0.62
C ALA A 89 0.92 13.71 2.16
N GLY A 90 1.76 12.95 2.87
CA GLY A 90 1.96 13.07 4.31
C GLY A 90 1.07 12.17 5.16
N TYR A 91 0.30 11.26 4.56
CA TYR A 91 -0.42 10.24 5.32
C TYR A 91 0.56 9.20 5.87
N MET A 92 0.34 8.75 7.11
CA MET A 92 1.05 7.60 7.65
C MET A 92 0.56 6.34 6.95
N VAL A 93 1.47 5.65 6.26
CA VAL A 93 1.17 4.47 5.46
C VAL A 93 2.20 3.39 5.77
N GLU A 94 1.73 2.17 5.95
CA GLU A 94 2.56 0.97 5.99
C GLU A 94 2.06 -0.01 4.93
N ALA A 95 2.79 -0.13 3.83
CA ALA A 95 2.44 -1.09 2.78
C ALA A 95 2.90 -2.48 3.18
N CYS A 96 1.95 -3.43 3.25
CA CYS A 96 2.26 -4.82 3.54
C CYS A 96 2.41 -5.63 2.25
N GLN A 97 3.43 -6.49 2.20
CA GLN A 97 3.72 -7.37 1.07
C GLN A 97 4.17 -8.73 1.59
N SER A 98 3.94 -9.79 0.81
CA SER A 98 4.47 -11.12 1.08
C SER A 98 5.67 -11.42 0.18
N VAL A 99 6.63 -12.18 0.68
CA VAL A 99 7.70 -12.75 -0.17
C VAL A 99 7.11 -13.65 -1.26
N ALA A 100 5.96 -14.26 -1.00
CA ALA A 100 5.23 -15.12 -1.92
C ALA A 100 4.15 -14.34 -2.68
N GLN A 101 4.05 -14.59 -3.99
CA GLN A 101 3.14 -13.84 -4.86
C GLN A 101 1.66 -14.15 -4.56
N ALA A 102 1.34 -15.39 -4.20
CA ALA A 102 -0.05 -15.84 -4.09
C ALA A 102 -0.56 -16.03 -2.65
N ALA A 103 0.29 -15.93 -1.62
CA ALA A 103 -0.11 -16.26 -0.25
C ALA A 103 0.60 -15.46 0.83
N TRP A 104 -0.07 -15.32 1.98
CA TRP A 104 0.49 -14.79 3.24
C TRP A 104 1.07 -15.93 4.09
N GLY A 105 0.27 -16.97 4.35
CA GLY A 105 0.73 -18.19 5.00
C GLY A 105 1.58 -19.08 4.09
N TYR A 106 2.24 -20.08 4.66
CA TYR A 106 3.08 -21.01 3.91
C TYR A 106 2.28 -21.78 2.86
N ARG A 107 2.81 -21.80 1.64
CA ARG A 107 2.38 -22.65 0.53
C ARG A 107 3.61 -23.15 -0.21
N SER A 108 3.65 -24.42 -0.55
CA SER A 108 4.74 -25.00 -1.35
C SER A 108 4.62 -24.65 -2.84
N ASP A 109 3.41 -24.38 -3.32
CA ASP A 109 3.05 -24.18 -4.72
C ASP A 109 2.92 -22.69 -5.09
N THR A 110 3.87 -21.86 -4.65
CA THR A 110 3.83 -20.42 -4.92
C THR A 110 5.15 -19.88 -5.45
N ALA A 111 5.08 -19.03 -6.47
CA ALA A 111 6.21 -18.25 -6.92
C ALA A 111 6.60 -17.20 -5.88
N LEU A 112 7.89 -16.89 -5.83
CA LEU A 112 8.44 -15.86 -4.95
C LEU A 112 8.78 -14.63 -5.77
N TYR A 113 8.59 -13.47 -5.17
CA TYR A 113 9.26 -12.27 -5.68
C TYR A 113 10.78 -12.47 -5.58
N SER A 114 11.49 -11.88 -6.52
CA SER A 114 12.94 -11.75 -6.48
C SER A 114 13.36 -10.71 -5.45
N THR A 115 14.61 -10.81 -4.99
CA THR A 115 15.18 -9.84 -4.05
C THR A 115 15.17 -8.40 -4.59
N PRO A 116 15.51 -8.11 -5.87
CA PRO A 116 15.36 -6.78 -6.43
C PRO A 116 13.93 -6.25 -6.36
N GLU A 117 12.91 -7.05 -6.70
CA GLU A 117 11.51 -6.61 -6.65
C GLU A 117 11.07 -6.19 -5.23
N LEU A 118 11.45 -6.99 -4.22
CA LEU A 118 11.14 -6.72 -2.82
C LEU A 118 11.90 -5.49 -2.32
N LEU A 119 13.20 -5.41 -2.60
CA LEU A 119 14.03 -4.28 -2.18
C LEU A 119 13.57 -2.98 -2.84
N HIS A 120 13.30 -2.98 -4.15
CA HIS A 120 12.84 -1.80 -4.86
C HIS A 120 11.47 -1.34 -4.36
N SER A 121 10.59 -2.27 -3.99
CA SER A 121 9.30 -1.94 -3.37
C SER A 121 9.48 -1.24 -2.02
N MET A 122 10.39 -1.76 -1.18
CA MET A 122 10.74 -1.15 0.10
C MET A 122 11.32 0.26 -0.08
N LEU A 123 12.27 0.43 -1.01
CA LEU A 123 12.89 1.74 -1.28
C LEU A 123 11.89 2.76 -1.82
N ARG A 124 10.96 2.34 -2.69
CA ARG A 124 9.89 3.22 -3.19
C ARG A 124 8.98 3.71 -2.07
N MET A 125 8.61 2.83 -1.13
CA MET A 125 7.81 3.25 0.04
C MET A 125 8.58 4.20 0.94
N ASN A 126 9.84 3.89 1.25
CA ASN A 126 10.66 4.74 2.09
C ASN A 126 10.84 6.15 1.47
N ALA A 127 11.18 6.21 0.18
CA ALA A 127 11.33 7.49 -0.52
C ALA A 127 10.02 8.29 -0.62
N ALA A 128 8.88 7.61 -0.59
CA ALA A 128 7.57 8.25 -0.49
C ALA A 128 7.21 8.68 0.95
N GLY A 129 7.97 8.28 1.96
CA GLY A 129 7.73 8.61 3.37
C GLY A 129 6.86 7.61 4.13
N GLY A 130 6.65 6.41 3.59
CA GLY A 130 5.90 5.34 4.24
C GLY A 130 6.76 4.14 4.64
N ASN A 131 6.17 3.27 5.46
CA ASN A 131 6.76 2.02 5.90
C ASN A 131 6.47 0.88 4.91
N TYR A 132 7.30 -0.15 4.99
CA TYR A 132 7.15 -1.39 4.21
C TYR A 132 7.25 -2.60 5.16
N LEU A 133 6.16 -3.36 5.25
CA LEU A 133 6.06 -4.56 6.10
C LEU A 133 6.12 -5.80 5.22
N LEU A 134 7.22 -6.57 5.34
CA LEU A 134 7.44 -7.78 4.55
C LEU A 134 7.09 -9.04 5.35
N ASN A 135 6.16 -9.84 4.82
CA ASN A 135 5.65 -11.05 5.43
C ASN A 135 6.43 -12.30 5.02
N LEU A 136 6.61 -13.19 6.01
CA LEU A 136 7.06 -14.57 5.87
C LEU A 136 6.07 -15.48 6.61
N GLY A 137 5.36 -16.34 5.89
CA GLY A 137 4.62 -17.50 6.42
C GLY A 137 5.51 -18.73 6.73
N PRO A 138 5.71 -19.11 8.00
CA PRO A 138 6.44 -20.32 8.38
C PRO A 138 5.69 -21.60 8.01
N ARG A 139 6.45 -22.69 7.87
CA ARG A 139 5.91 -24.06 7.75
C ARG A 139 5.17 -24.45 9.02
N ALA A 140 4.40 -25.54 8.94
CA ALA A 140 3.65 -26.08 10.09
C ALA A 140 4.56 -26.49 11.27
N ASP A 141 5.82 -26.84 11.00
CA ASP A 141 6.84 -27.15 12.02
C ASP A 141 7.55 -25.91 12.58
N GLY A 142 7.14 -24.70 12.15
CA GLY A 142 7.74 -23.42 12.56
C GLY A 142 8.99 -23.01 11.77
N SER A 143 9.51 -23.86 10.88
CA SER A 143 10.70 -23.53 10.08
C SER A 143 10.39 -22.63 8.88
N LEU A 144 11.36 -21.85 8.44
CA LEU A 144 11.27 -21.01 7.23
C LEU A 144 11.95 -21.70 6.04
N PRO A 145 11.34 -21.70 4.84
CA PRO A 145 12.00 -22.24 3.65
C PRO A 145 13.32 -21.51 3.34
N GLU A 146 14.37 -22.25 3.00
CA GLU A 146 15.70 -21.68 2.75
C GLU A 146 15.68 -20.64 1.63
N THR A 147 14.88 -20.85 0.58
CA THR A 147 14.73 -19.89 -0.52
C THR A 147 14.18 -18.54 -0.04
N TRP A 148 13.35 -18.52 1.00
CA TRP A 148 12.79 -17.28 1.56
C TRP A 148 13.86 -16.58 2.41
N LEU A 149 14.62 -17.37 3.20
CA LEU A 149 15.74 -16.87 3.97
C LEU A 149 16.84 -16.27 3.08
N THR A 150 17.14 -16.87 1.92
CA THR A 150 18.10 -16.30 0.96
C THR A 150 17.75 -14.85 0.60
N ARG A 151 16.48 -14.56 0.27
CA ARG A 151 16.01 -13.21 -0.06
C ARG A 151 16.18 -12.24 1.11
N MET A 152 15.83 -12.69 2.32
CA MET A 152 15.99 -11.87 3.53
C MET A 152 17.46 -11.58 3.83
N ARG A 153 18.36 -12.56 3.65
CA ARG A 153 19.80 -12.38 3.85
C ARG A 153 20.39 -11.43 2.82
N GLU A 154 20.02 -11.55 1.55
CA GLU A 154 20.46 -10.63 0.50
C GLU A 154 19.99 -9.18 0.75
N MET A 155 18.73 -8.99 1.17
CA MET A 155 18.24 -7.66 1.60
C MET A 155 18.97 -7.16 2.85
N GLY A 156 19.23 -8.04 3.82
CA GLY A 156 19.95 -7.73 5.05
C GLY A 156 21.40 -7.28 4.79
N GLU A 157 22.12 -7.98 3.92
CA GLU A 157 23.48 -7.59 3.51
C GLU A 157 23.49 -6.24 2.81
N TRP A 158 22.49 -5.98 1.95
CA TRP A 158 22.34 -4.67 1.33
C TRP A 158 22.10 -3.57 2.37
N LEU A 159 21.20 -3.81 3.33
CA LEU A 159 20.87 -2.88 4.42
C LEU A 159 22.04 -2.66 5.38
N ARG A 160 22.93 -3.63 5.58
CA ARG A 160 24.14 -3.45 6.38
C ARG A 160 25.06 -2.38 5.80
N VAL A 161 25.11 -2.27 4.48
CA VAL A 161 25.93 -1.27 3.76
C VAL A 161 25.19 0.05 3.57
N HIS A 162 23.90 0.01 3.23
CA HIS A 162 23.12 1.17 2.80
C HIS A 162 22.10 1.66 3.82
N GLY A 163 22.03 1.03 5.00
CA GLY A 163 20.98 1.24 6.00
C GLY A 163 20.90 2.67 6.53
N GLU A 164 21.99 3.45 6.47
CA GLU A 164 21.96 4.86 6.82
C GLU A 164 21.08 5.72 5.90
N ALA A 165 20.83 5.26 4.67
CA ALA A 165 19.93 5.87 3.71
C ALA A 165 18.48 5.39 3.86
N VAL A 166 18.23 4.44 4.78
CA VAL A 166 16.91 3.83 5.00
C VAL A 166 16.36 4.17 6.38
N TYR A 167 17.14 3.90 7.43
CA TYR A 167 16.69 4.04 8.81
C TYR A 167 16.83 5.47 9.31
N GLY A 168 15.77 5.99 9.94
CA GLY A 168 15.74 7.35 10.48
C GLY A 168 15.82 8.43 9.40
N THR A 169 15.47 8.09 8.16
CA THR A 169 15.38 9.05 7.06
C THR A 169 13.92 9.48 6.85
N ALA A 170 13.74 10.64 6.22
CA ALA A 170 12.45 11.08 5.71
C ALA A 170 12.41 10.92 4.19
N GLY A 171 11.28 10.47 3.66
CA GLY A 171 11.03 10.43 2.22
C GLY A 171 11.13 11.81 1.56
N CYS A 172 11.67 11.84 0.35
CA CYS A 172 11.72 13.02 -0.50
C CYS A 172 11.07 12.66 -1.85
N PRO A 173 9.73 12.76 -1.98
CA PRO A 173 9.01 12.30 -3.17
C PRO A 173 9.24 13.23 -4.38
N LEU A 174 10.41 13.14 -4.98
CA LEU A 174 10.82 13.89 -6.18
C LEU A 174 10.58 13.04 -7.43
N GLN A 175 9.33 12.92 -7.85
CA GLN A 175 8.93 11.97 -8.90
C GLN A 175 9.33 12.40 -10.33
N GLU A 176 9.79 13.63 -10.54
CA GLU A 176 10.03 14.16 -11.89
C GLU A 176 11.37 13.78 -12.53
N GLU A 177 12.35 13.31 -11.76
CA GLU A 177 13.67 12.99 -12.35
C GLU A 177 13.68 11.65 -13.06
N SER A 178 13.17 10.60 -12.41
CA SER A 178 13.03 9.25 -12.96
C SER A 178 12.35 8.34 -11.93
N PRO A 179 11.53 7.36 -12.35
CA PRO A 179 11.03 6.31 -11.44
C PRO A 179 12.13 5.39 -10.89
N GLU A 180 13.34 5.42 -11.48
CA GLU A 180 14.51 4.63 -11.09
C GLU A 180 15.43 5.36 -10.11
N ARG A 181 15.11 6.62 -9.77
CA ARG A 181 15.86 7.46 -8.85
C ARG A 181 14.97 7.89 -7.70
N LEU A 182 15.29 7.42 -6.51
CA LEU A 182 14.51 7.71 -5.32
C LEU A 182 15.32 8.51 -4.32
N TYR A 183 14.65 9.30 -3.51
CA TYR A 183 15.32 10.22 -2.59
C TYR A 183 14.80 10.04 -1.16
N THR A 184 15.74 10.04 -0.23
CA THR A 184 15.49 10.11 1.22
C THR A 184 16.46 11.10 1.84
N ARG A 185 16.15 11.66 3.00
CA ARG A 185 17.02 12.62 3.68
C ARG A 185 17.16 12.34 5.16
N ARG A 186 18.32 12.69 5.73
CA ARG A 186 18.54 12.73 7.17
C ARG A 186 19.42 13.93 7.51
N GLY A 187 18.85 14.88 8.24
CA GLY A 187 19.51 16.16 8.49
C GLY A 187 19.92 16.85 7.19
N ASN A 188 21.22 17.11 7.03
CA ASN A 188 21.78 17.77 5.86
C ASN A 188 22.19 16.82 4.73
N THR A 189 22.03 15.51 4.90
CA THR A 189 22.39 14.51 3.90
C THR A 189 21.18 14.13 3.07
N LEU A 190 21.31 14.22 1.74
CA LEU A 190 20.37 13.68 0.77
C LEU A 190 20.94 12.36 0.22
N TYR A 191 20.16 11.30 0.27
CA TYR A 191 20.52 10.00 -0.28
C TYR A 191 19.74 9.77 -1.57
N LEU A 192 20.48 9.60 -2.67
CA LEU A 192 19.96 9.22 -3.98
C LEU A 192 20.10 7.70 -4.13
N HIS A 193 18.97 7.00 -4.14
CA HIS A 193 18.86 5.58 -4.42
C HIS A 193 18.70 5.36 -5.92
N LEU A 194 19.61 4.59 -6.50
CA LEU A 194 19.63 4.17 -7.90
C LEU A 194 19.14 2.72 -7.98
N LEU A 195 17.90 2.54 -8.44
CA LEU A 195 17.33 1.21 -8.66
C LEU A 195 17.96 0.52 -9.87
N THR A 196 18.32 1.31 -10.88
CA THR A 196 19.06 0.89 -12.07
C THR A 196 20.35 1.71 -12.18
N TRP A 197 21.47 1.04 -12.48
CA TRP A 197 22.75 1.70 -12.68
C TRP A 197 22.75 2.50 -13.99
N PRO A 198 23.23 3.76 -14.02
CA PRO A 198 23.28 4.53 -15.24
C PRO A 198 24.28 3.95 -16.25
N ALA A 199 23.99 4.14 -17.54
CA ALA A 199 24.91 3.77 -18.64
C ALA A 199 26.10 4.72 -18.78
N THR A 200 26.12 5.82 -18.04
CA THR A 200 27.14 6.88 -18.08
C THR A 200 27.89 6.96 -16.76
N ASP A 201 29.10 7.52 -16.80
CA ASP A 201 29.94 7.83 -15.63
C ASP A 201 29.39 8.99 -14.76
N ARG A 202 28.21 9.52 -15.09
CA ARG A 202 27.64 10.72 -14.50
C ARG A 202 26.12 10.70 -14.44
N LEU A 203 25.58 11.50 -13.53
CA LEU A 203 24.15 11.72 -13.31
C LEU A 203 23.86 13.22 -13.23
N GLU A 204 22.85 13.67 -13.95
CA GLU A 204 22.30 15.02 -13.78
C GLU A 204 21.17 15.00 -12.75
N LEU A 205 21.27 15.90 -11.76
CA LEU A 205 20.25 16.17 -10.76
C LEU A 205 19.59 17.50 -11.11
N THR A 206 18.42 17.42 -11.75
CA THR A 206 17.73 18.59 -12.31
C THR A 206 16.93 19.33 -11.25
N ARG A 207 16.46 18.63 -10.21
CA ARG A 207 15.61 19.18 -9.15
C ARG A 207 16.40 19.81 -8.03
N LEU A 208 17.66 19.41 -7.82
CA LEU A 208 18.49 20.02 -6.80
C LEU A 208 18.95 21.42 -7.28
N ARG A 209 18.71 22.45 -6.46
CA ARG A 209 19.01 23.85 -6.78
C ARG A 209 20.41 24.26 -6.32
N ARG A 210 20.87 23.73 -5.19
CA ARG A 210 22.17 24.04 -4.60
C ARG A 210 23.06 22.80 -4.67
N ALA A 211 24.27 22.96 -5.21
CA ALA A 211 25.24 21.89 -5.28
C ALA A 211 25.57 21.37 -3.87
N PRO A 212 25.61 20.04 -3.66
CA PRO A 212 26.14 19.48 -2.44
C PRO A 212 27.64 19.79 -2.33
N ARG A 213 28.16 19.87 -1.12
CA ARG A 213 29.58 20.06 -0.83
C ARG A 213 30.40 18.85 -1.25
N ALA A 214 29.84 17.66 -1.06
CA ALA A 214 30.49 16.39 -1.37
C ALA A 214 29.45 15.35 -1.79
N ALA A 215 29.89 14.39 -2.60
CA ALA A 215 29.14 13.21 -2.97
C ALA A 215 30.02 11.98 -2.76
N ARG A 216 29.44 10.89 -2.24
CA ARG A 216 30.12 9.60 -2.13
C ARG A 216 29.18 8.45 -2.46
N LEU A 217 29.72 7.41 -3.06
CA LEU A 217 29.01 6.17 -3.31
C LEU A 217 29.04 5.32 -2.04
N LEU A 218 27.87 4.96 -1.49
CA LEU A 218 27.80 4.13 -0.29
C LEU A 218 28.36 2.74 -0.59
N GLY A 219 29.04 2.15 0.40
CA GLY A 219 29.70 0.85 0.25
C GLY A 219 31.05 0.88 -0.47
N THR A 220 31.54 2.06 -0.86
CA THR A 220 32.88 2.23 -1.42
C THR A 220 33.61 3.38 -0.73
N GLU A 221 34.93 3.44 -0.91
CA GLU A 221 35.76 4.59 -0.47
C GLU A 221 35.83 5.69 -1.53
N GLN A 222 35.10 5.55 -2.64
CA GLN A 222 35.23 6.42 -3.80
C GLN A 222 34.46 7.74 -3.62
N PRO A 223 35.14 8.90 -3.54
CA PRO A 223 34.47 10.18 -3.65
C PRO A 223 33.97 10.38 -5.09
N LEU A 224 32.83 11.05 -5.24
CA LEU A 224 32.27 11.43 -6.52
C LEU A 224 32.45 12.93 -6.74
N GLU A 225 32.68 13.30 -7.99
CA GLU A 225 32.87 14.70 -8.35
C GLU A 225 31.51 15.41 -8.45
N VAL A 226 31.41 16.58 -7.83
CA VAL A 226 30.22 17.44 -7.91
C VAL A 226 30.54 18.63 -8.79
N ARG A 227 29.88 18.72 -9.95
CA ARG A 227 30.01 19.83 -10.89
C ARG A 227 28.70 20.62 -10.97
N HIS A 228 28.82 21.93 -11.19
CA HIS A 228 27.70 22.78 -11.55
C HIS A 228 27.89 23.26 -13.00
N GLN A 229 27.04 22.78 -13.91
CA GLN A 229 27.15 23.04 -15.36
C GLN A 229 25.78 23.44 -15.92
N GLY A 230 25.70 24.57 -16.64
CA GLY A 230 24.46 25.00 -17.27
C GLY A 230 23.27 25.18 -16.32
N GLY A 231 23.54 25.55 -15.06
CA GLY A 231 22.52 25.67 -14.02
C GLY A 231 22.01 24.32 -13.48
N ARG A 232 22.65 23.20 -13.81
CA ARG A 232 22.35 21.85 -13.31
C ARG A 232 23.48 21.33 -12.44
N ILE A 233 23.15 20.40 -11.54
CA ILE A 233 24.14 19.70 -10.71
C ILE A 233 24.43 18.37 -11.38
N VAL A 234 25.71 18.08 -11.58
CA VAL A 234 26.19 16.84 -12.17
C VAL A 234 27.04 16.12 -11.15
N ILE A 235 26.71 14.86 -10.87
CA ILE A 235 27.53 13.94 -10.09
C ILE A 235 28.29 13.07 -11.09
N ALA A 236 29.62 13.08 -11.07
CA ALA A 236 30.46 12.38 -12.04
C ALA A 236 31.48 11.45 -11.36
N GLY A 237 32.11 10.58 -12.14
CA GLY A 237 33.09 9.61 -11.65
C GLY A 237 32.45 8.31 -11.16
N LEU A 238 31.26 7.96 -11.65
CA LEU A 238 30.65 6.66 -11.34
C LEU A 238 31.47 5.53 -11.97
N PRO A 239 31.70 4.41 -11.25
CA PRO A 239 32.37 3.25 -11.81
C PRO A 239 31.58 2.65 -12.97
N ALA A 240 32.30 1.97 -13.88
CA ALA A 240 31.70 1.35 -15.05
C ALA A 240 30.66 0.27 -14.70
N SER A 241 30.83 -0.40 -13.56
CA SER A 241 29.91 -1.40 -13.04
C SER A 241 29.34 -0.96 -11.69
N PRO A 242 28.07 -1.30 -11.39
CA PRO A 242 27.49 -1.00 -10.10
C PRO A 242 28.20 -1.79 -8.98
N PRO A 243 28.47 -1.17 -7.82
CA PRO A 243 28.96 -1.89 -6.64
C PRO A 243 28.00 -2.98 -6.14
N SER A 244 26.69 -2.77 -6.29
CA SER A 244 25.65 -3.73 -5.92
C SER A 244 24.72 -4.02 -7.09
N ALA A 245 24.42 -5.30 -7.29
CA ALA A 245 23.43 -5.76 -8.27
C ALA A 245 21.97 -5.46 -7.88
N LEU A 246 21.69 -5.10 -6.62
CA LEU A 246 20.32 -4.90 -6.14
C LEU A 246 19.85 -3.45 -6.30
N ALA A 247 20.60 -2.50 -5.72
CA ALA A 247 20.40 -1.06 -5.82
C ALA A 247 21.66 -0.37 -5.29
N ASN A 248 21.90 0.88 -5.65
CA ASN A 248 23.08 1.62 -5.20
C ASN A 248 22.68 2.97 -4.62
N VAL A 249 23.46 3.51 -3.69
CA VAL A 249 23.11 4.77 -3.04
C VAL A 249 24.27 5.76 -3.10
N ILE A 250 23.96 6.99 -3.51
CA ILE A 250 24.88 8.11 -3.44
C ILE A 250 24.44 9.01 -2.28
N ALA A 251 25.33 9.25 -1.32
CA ALA A 251 25.12 10.24 -0.26
C ALA A 251 25.66 11.59 -0.70
N LEU A 252 24.83 12.62 -0.59
CA LEU A 252 25.11 14.01 -0.96
C LEU A 252 25.07 14.87 0.31
N ASP A 253 26.21 15.46 0.67
CA ASP A 253 26.28 16.42 1.79
C ASP A 253 25.80 17.79 1.32
N CYS A 254 24.60 18.21 1.72
CA CYS A 254 24.03 19.48 1.31
C CYS A 254 24.40 20.66 2.23
N SER A 255 25.27 20.48 3.24
CA SER A 255 25.76 21.46 4.24
C SER A 255 24.70 22.18 5.10
N ALA A 256 23.60 22.67 4.51
CA ALA A 256 22.47 23.34 5.15
C ALA A 256 21.11 22.72 4.74
N GLY A 257 21.14 21.45 4.35
CA GLY A 257 19.98 20.71 3.87
C GLY A 257 19.76 20.83 2.35
N PRO A 258 19.09 19.83 1.74
CA PRO A 258 18.82 19.86 0.30
C PRO A 258 17.81 20.96 -0.03
N VAL A 259 18.10 21.72 -1.08
CA VAL A 259 17.22 22.78 -1.58
C VAL A 259 16.77 22.38 -2.98
N PHE A 260 15.49 22.06 -3.13
CA PHE A 260 14.92 21.67 -4.41
C PHE A 260 14.34 22.88 -5.15
N ARG A 261 14.28 22.77 -6.48
CA ARG A 261 13.48 23.67 -7.32
C ARG A 261 12.00 23.47 -7.00
N PRO A 262 11.19 24.54 -7.02
CA PRO A 262 9.74 24.44 -6.91
C PRO A 262 9.21 23.38 -7.88
N LEU A 263 8.20 22.63 -7.45
CA LEU A 263 7.46 21.75 -8.35
C LEU A 263 6.82 22.62 -9.45
N PRO A 264 6.82 22.20 -10.73
CA PRO A 264 5.99 22.81 -11.75
C PRO A 264 4.53 22.80 -11.25
N PRO A 265 3.72 23.81 -11.63
CA PRO A 265 2.29 23.75 -11.35
C PRO A 265 1.72 22.45 -11.92
N ALA A 266 0.89 21.77 -11.13
CA ALA A 266 0.17 20.60 -11.61
C ALA A 266 -0.61 20.98 -12.88
N PRO A 267 -0.66 20.10 -13.90
CA PRO A 267 -1.47 20.39 -15.08
C PRO A 267 -2.89 20.70 -14.64
N THR A 268 -3.40 21.87 -15.03
CA THR A 268 -4.79 22.25 -14.76
C THR A 268 -5.68 21.14 -15.32
N PRO A 269 -6.60 20.54 -14.53
CA PRO A 269 -7.53 19.57 -15.06
C PRO A 269 -8.23 20.23 -16.26
N SER A 270 -8.19 19.59 -17.43
CA SER A 270 -8.93 20.13 -18.57
C SER A 270 -10.41 20.17 -18.19
N ALA A 271 -11.13 21.22 -18.60
CA ALA A 271 -12.54 21.40 -18.27
C ALA A 271 -13.42 20.20 -18.66
N ASN A 272 -12.92 19.32 -19.55
CA ASN A 272 -13.60 18.10 -19.98
C ASN A 272 -13.45 16.91 -19.02
N ALA A 273 -12.60 16.99 -17.98
CA ALA A 273 -12.44 15.95 -16.97
C ALA A 273 -13.60 15.90 -15.95
N TRP A 274 -14.46 16.92 -15.92
CA TRP A 274 -15.62 17.01 -15.03
C TRP A 274 -16.95 16.71 -15.71
N ASN A 275 -16.95 16.25 -16.96
CA ASN A 275 -18.18 15.84 -17.64
C ASN A 275 -18.55 14.39 -17.27
N CYS A 276 -18.74 14.13 -15.97
CA CYS A 276 -19.56 13.01 -15.55
C CYS A 276 -21.02 13.39 -15.83
N SER A 277 -21.51 13.03 -17.02
CA SER A 277 -22.94 12.98 -17.29
C SER A 277 -23.57 12.08 -16.23
N PHE A 278 -24.21 12.67 -15.22
CA PHE A 278 -25.14 11.94 -14.38
C PHE A 278 -26.27 11.49 -15.29
N ILE A 279 -26.20 10.25 -15.78
CA ILE A 279 -27.37 9.57 -16.31
C ILE A 279 -28.26 9.31 -15.11
N VAL A 280 -29.10 10.28 -14.79
CA VAL A 280 -30.29 10.05 -13.98
C VAL A 280 -31.20 9.19 -14.86
N THR A 281 -31.11 7.87 -14.72
CA THR A 281 -32.20 7.00 -15.16
C THR A 281 -33.41 7.34 -14.32
N ARG A 282 -34.25 8.26 -14.81
CA ARG A 282 -35.63 8.38 -14.33
C ARG A 282 -36.27 7.01 -14.52
N LYS A 283 -36.43 6.25 -13.44
CA LYS A 283 -37.39 5.13 -13.42
C LYS A 283 -38.73 5.71 -13.84
N SER A 284 -39.19 5.32 -15.03
CA SER A 284 -40.55 5.57 -15.47
C SER A 284 -41.50 4.98 -14.43
N ARG A 285 -42.45 5.79 -13.95
CA ARG A 285 -43.58 5.32 -13.16
C ARG A 285 -44.35 4.28 -13.99
N PRO A 286 -44.79 3.15 -13.42
CA PRO A 286 -45.70 2.26 -14.12
C PRO A 286 -47.03 2.99 -14.38
N ALA A 287 -47.57 2.80 -15.59
CA ALA A 287 -48.83 3.36 -16.03
C ALA A 287 -50.01 2.82 -15.18
N PRO A 288 -51.07 3.61 -14.97
CA PRO A 288 -52.26 3.15 -14.25
C PRO A 288 -53.00 2.10 -15.09
N VAL A 289 -53.39 1.00 -14.44
CA VAL A 289 -54.20 -0.07 -15.02
C VAL A 289 -55.62 0.45 -15.26
N ALA A 290 -56.07 0.42 -16.52
CA ALA A 290 -57.45 0.72 -16.89
C ALA A 290 -58.38 -0.45 -16.52
N SER A 291 -59.48 -0.12 -15.86
CA SER A 291 -60.57 -1.04 -15.51
C SER A 291 -61.60 -1.14 -16.65
N THR A 292 -61.98 -2.35 -17.05
CA THR A 292 -63.23 -2.66 -17.79
C THR A 292 -63.63 -4.14 -17.58
N PRO A 293 -64.92 -4.51 -17.81
CA PRO A 293 -65.75 -5.10 -16.75
C PRO A 293 -65.97 -6.63 -16.86
N ARG A 294 -66.56 -7.19 -15.78
CA ARG A 294 -66.95 -8.60 -15.60
C ARG A 294 -67.81 -9.15 -16.74
N SER A 295 -67.52 -10.38 -17.15
CA SER A 295 -68.55 -11.35 -17.57
C SER A 295 -68.17 -12.79 -17.16
N ASN A 296 -69.14 -13.50 -16.62
CA ASN A 296 -69.08 -14.88 -16.13
C ASN A 296 -68.57 -15.90 -17.16
N ARG A 297 -67.69 -16.82 -16.73
CA ARG A 297 -67.77 -18.27 -17.03
C ARG A 297 -66.76 -19.10 -16.22
N THR A 298 -67.34 -20.01 -15.43
CA THR A 298 -66.94 -21.37 -15.04
C THR A 298 -65.46 -21.81 -15.09
N LEU A 299 -64.94 -22.24 -13.93
CA LEU A 299 -63.72 -23.04 -13.75
C LEU A 299 -63.88 -24.46 -14.33
N PRO A 300 -62.77 -25.10 -14.73
CA PRO A 300 -62.28 -26.21 -13.89
C PRO A 300 -60.75 -26.22 -13.69
N SER A 301 -60.33 -26.75 -12.55
CA SER A 301 -58.97 -27.27 -12.28
C SER A 301 -58.70 -28.54 -13.14
N PRO A 302 -57.52 -29.22 -13.14
CA PRO A 302 -56.32 -29.05 -12.31
C PRO A 302 -54.98 -29.25 -13.07
N SER A 303 -53.87 -29.26 -12.30
CA SER A 303 -52.76 -30.23 -12.34
C SER A 303 -51.35 -29.65 -12.43
N ILE A 304 -50.50 -30.27 -11.61
CA ILE A 304 -49.10 -30.02 -11.32
C ILE A 304 -48.24 -30.79 -12.32
N SER A 305 -47.16 -30.20 -12.82
CA SER A 305 -45.98 -30.96 -13.25
C SER A 305 -44.69 -30.16 -13.09
N THR A 306 -43.72 -30.84 -12.48
CA THR A 306 -42.31 -30.48 -12.26
C THR A 306 -41.50 -30.47 -13.57
N PRO A 307 -40.41 -29.68 -13.69
CA PRO A 307 -39.41 -29.90 -14.74
C PRO A 307 -38.11 -30.53 -14.20
N SER A 308 -37.56 -31.43 -15.02
CA SER A 308 -36.20 -32.00 -14.97
C SER A 308 -35.28 -31.28 -15.99
N PRO A 309 -33.95 -31.48 -15.93
CA PRO A 309 -32.97 -30.42 -16.16
C PRO A 309 -32.24 -30.48 -17.53
N GLY A 310 -31.62 -29.36 -17.89
CA GLY A 310 -30.41 -29.37 -18.72
C GLY A 310 -30.35 -28.28 -19.80
N THR A 311 -29.47 -27.29 -19.63
CA THR A 311 -28.43 -26.95 -20.62
C THR A 311 -27.45 -25.91 -20.06
N ASN A 312 -26.15 -26.19 -20.26
CA ASN A 312 -25.01 -25.34 -19.91
C ASN A 312 -24.91 -24.11 -20.82
N VAL A 313 -24.61 -22.94 -20.24
CA VAL A 313 -23.97 -21.83 -20.96
C VAL A 313 -22.84 -21.24 -20.11
N ARG A 314 -21.60 -21.37 -20.62
CA ARG A 314 -20.42 -20.64 -20.14
C ARG A 314 -20.57 -19.15 -20.47
N THR A 315 -20.30 -18.29 -19.50
CA THR A 315 -20.04 -16.86 -19.76
C THR A 315 -18.63 -16.52 -19.30
N SER A 316 -17.85 -15.95 -20.22
CA SER A 316 -16.52 -15.40 -19.98
C SER A 316 -16.65 -13.92 -19.59
N TRP A 317 -15.85 -13.48 -18.62
CA TRP A 317 -15.77 -12.06 -18.23
C TRP A 317 -14.48 -11.47 -18.80
N ARG A 318 -14.61 -10.50 -19.72
CA ARG A 318 -13.55 -9.54 -20.04
C ARG A 318 -13.70 -8.35 -19.08
N THR A 319 -12.63 -8.02 -18.37
CA THR A 319 -12.51 -6.77 -17.60
C THR A 319 -11.87 -5.70 -18.49
N THR A 320 -12.64 -4.71 -18.91
CA THR A 320 -12.13 -3.40 -19.34
C THR A 320 -12.04 -2.50 -18.11
N GLY A 321 -10.87 -1.88 -17.93
CA GLY A 321 -10.52 -1.09 -16.77
C GLY A 321 -11.38 0.16 -16.59
N CYS A 322 -11.63 0.50 -15.32
CA CYS A 322 -12.14 1.80 -14.91
C CYS A 322 -11.30 2.27 -13.71
N SER A 323 -10.70 3.45 -13.86
CA SER A 323 -9.86 4.11 -12.86
C SER A 323 -10.70 4.51 -11.65
N SER A 324 -10.25 4.10 -10.47
CA SER A 324 -10.82 4.46 -9.17
C SER A 324 -10.64 5.96 -8.88
N SER A 325 -11.74 6.69 -8.89
CA SER A 325 -11.84 8.08 -8.46
C SER A 325 -12.15 8.18 -6.96
N CYS A 326 -11.45 9.10 -6.30
CA CYS A 326 -11.58 9.46 -4.89
C CYS A 326 -12.98 9.93 -4.51
N MET A 327 -13.52 9.45 -3.38
CA MET A 327 -14.56 10.16 -2.65
C MET A 327 -13.92 10.91 -1.48
N ALA A 328 -13.78 12.23 -1.63
CA ALA A 328 -13.59 13.13 -0.50
C ALA A 328 -14.99 13.53 0.00
N THR A 329 -15.34 13.13 1.22
CA THR A 329 -16.56 13.62 1.87
C THR A 329 -16.19 14.84 2.71
N THR A 330 -16.87 15.93 2.43
CA THR A 330 -16.79 17.24 3.08
C THR A 330 -17.16 17.17 4.57
N CYS A 331 -16.33 17.76 5.43
CA CYS A 331 -16.73 18.17 6.79
C CYS A 331 -17.58 19.45 6.69
N PRO A 332 -18.77 19.53 7.32
CA PRO A 332 -19.40 20.81 7.59
C PRO A 332 -18.81 21.41 8.86
N THR A 333 -18.36 22.65 8.74
CA THR A 333 -18.10 23.58 9.84
C THR A 333 -19.42 23.96 10.51
N ASN A 334 -19.49 23.75 11.83
CA ASN A 334 -20.10 24.64 12.82
C ASN A 334 -19.50 24.28 14.18
#